data_AF-A0A3D0CE60-F1
#
_entry.id   AF-A0A3D0CE60-F1
#
_cell.length_a   1.000
_cell.length_b   1.000
_cell.length_c   1.000
_cell.angle_alpha   90.00
_cell.angle_beta   90.00
_cell.angle_gamma   90.00
#
_symmetry.space_group_name_H-M   'P 1'
#
loop_
_entity.id
_entity.type
_entity.pdbx_description
1 polymer ?
#
loop_
_entity_poly.entity_id
_entity_poly.type
_entity_poly.pdbx_seq_one_letter_code
_entity_poly.pdbx_strand_id
1 'polypeptide(L)'
;HYPDENHISVGIIALRDSLKTLYKPWYIAENKLATFKTPASIVEHYQNIMTEFGFSQPMPSASVQELFRRHYRNKNVASLPNFIAETIKELPASKQALITMQAKYVAHFDSPKASLPLLTAVEKEFSQSIDYLKALASTYEKLEDKAMAHKYYQKAFVVAEKQKANQWQFNIINAKLVATK
;
A
#
# COMPACT_ATOMS: atom_id res chain seq x y z
N HIS A 1 -15.55 -32.41 -11.09
CA HIS A 1 -16.81 -32.93 -10.52
C HIS A 1 -16.64 -33.09 -9.03
N TYR A 2 -17.54 -32.51 -8.24
CA TYR A 2 -17.64 -32.82 -6.81
C TYR A 2 -18.55 -34.05 -6.66
N PRO A 3 -18.17 -35.10 -5.90
CA PRO A 3 -18.88 -36.37 -5.87
C PRO A 3 -20.31 -36.31 -5.28
N ASP A 4 -20.61 -35.31 -4.45
CA ASP A 4 -21.87 -35.22 -3.70
C ASP A 4 -22.59 -33.90 -4.02
N GLU A 5 -23.33 -33.86 -5.13
CA GLU A 5 -24.01 -32.66 -5.63
C GLU A 5 -25.36 -32.41 -4.93
N ASN A 6 -25.43 -31.37 -4.09
CA ASN A 6 -26.66 -30.63 -3.81
C ASN A 6 -26.42 -29.13 -4.14
N HIS A 7 -27.25 -28.56 -5.01
CA HIS A 7 -26.98 -27.34 -5.80
C HIS A 7 -26.47 -26.09 -5.03
N ILE A 8 -26.70 -25.97 -3.72
CA ILE A 8 -26.25 -24.83 -2.91
C ILE A 8 -24.87 -25.07 -2.28
N SER A 9 -24.50 -26.31 -1.92
CA SER A 9 -23.21 -26.59 -1.28
C SER A 9 -22.04 -26.51 -2.26
N VAL A 10 -22.28 -26.95 -3.51
CA VAL A 10 -21.26 -27.03 -4.56
C VAL A 10 -20.83 -25.63 -5.01
N GLY A 11 -21.76 -24.67 -5.06
CA GLY A 11 -21.46 -23.27 -5.40
C GLY A 11 -20.52 -22.60 -4.40
N ILE A 12 -20.72 -22.85 -3.10
CA ILE A 12 -19.85 -22.31 -2.04
C ILE A 12 -18.47 -22.97 -2.07
N ILE A 13 -18.41 -24.29 -2.31
CA ILE A 13 -17.15 -25.03 -2.43
C ILE A 13 -16.35 -24.52 -3.63
N ALA A 14 -16.99 -24.39 -4.80
CA ALA A 14 -16.36 -23.85 -6.01
C ALA A 14 -15.86 -22.41 -5.81
N LEU A 15 -16.65 -21.54 -5.19
CA LEU A 15 -16.23 -20.17 -4.87
C LEU A 15 -15.00 -20.17 -3.95
N ARG A 16 -15.03 -20.96 -2.87
CA ARG A 16 -13.91 -21.09 -1.93
C ARG A 16 -12.64 -21.55 -2.64
N ASP A 17 -12.75 -22.53 -3.53
CA ASP A 17 -11.57 -23.11 -4.18
C ASP A 17 -11.01 -22.21 -5.29
N SER A 18 -11.86 -21.46 -5.98
CA SER A 18 -11.43 -20.35 -6.86
C SER A 18 -10.71 -19.25 -6.07
N LEU A 19 -11.26 -18.83 -4.92
CA LEU A 19 -10.61 -17.84 -4.06
C LEU A 19 -9.26 -18.33 -3.53
N LYS A 20 -9.14 -19.60 -3.14
CA LYS A 20 -7.86 -20.19 -2.73
C LYS A 20 -6.83 -20.20 -3.86
N THR A 21 -7.27 -20.51 -5.08
CA THR A 21 -6.42 -20.52 -6.27
C THR A 21 -5.85 -19.13 -6.55
N LEU A 22 -6.66 -18.07 -6.40
CA LEU A 22 -6.20 -16.68 -6.56
C LEU A 22 -5.35 -16.21 -5.36
N TYR A 23 -5.75 -16.54 -4.13
CA TYR A 23 -5.11 -16.04 -2.92
C TYR A 23 -3.71 -16.63 -2.69
N LYS A 24 -3.53 -17.91 -3.01
CA LYS A 24 -2.28 -18.63 -2.76
C LYS A 24 -1.05 -18.00 -3.46
N PRO A 25 -1.10 -17.65 -4.77
CA PRO A 25 0.02 -16.96 -5.41
C PRO A 25 0.05 -15.46 -5.08
N TRP A 26 -1.10 -14.83 -4.77
CA TRP A 26 -1.19 -13.40 -4.44
C TRP A 26 -0.52 -13.05 -3.10
N TYR A 27 -0.83 -13.80 -2.04
CA TYR A 27 -0.24 -13.59 -0.73
C TYR A 27 1.08 -14.36 -0.61
N ILE A 28 2.18 -13.63 -0.48
CA ILE A 28 3.49 -14.20 -0.19
C ILE A 28 3.86 -13.83 1.25
N ALA A 29 4.11 -14.85 2.08
CA ALA A 29 4.60 -14.64 3.43
C ALA A 29 5.97 -13.95 3.44
N GLU A 30 6.25 -13.11 4.44
CA GLU A 30 7.45 -12.28 4.49
C GLU A 30 8.76 -13.08 4.42
N ASN A 31 8.81 -14.24 5.08
CA ASN A 31 9.95 -15.15 5.02
C ASN A 31 10.17 -15.78 3.63
N LYS A 32 9.14 -15.82 2.76
CA LYS A 32 9.22 -16.29 1.38
C LYS A 32 9.57 -15.15 0.41
N LEU A 33 9.25 -13.90 0.72
CA LEU A 33 9.68 -12.76 -0.11
C LEU A 33 11.21 -12.68 -0.23
N ALA A 34 11.94 -13.06 0.83
CA ALA A 34 13.39 -13.10 0.82
C ALA A 34 13.99 -14.16 -0.12
N THR A 35 13.22 -15.18 -0.54
CA THR A 35 13.72 -16.24 -1.44
C THR A 35 13.70 -15.83 -2.90
N PHE A 36 13.03 -14.72 -3.25
CA PHE A 36 13.07 -14.16 -4.59
C PHE A 36 14.47 -13.67 -4.93
N LYS A 37 14.94 -13.96 -6.15
CA LYS A 37 16.32 -13.64 -6.57
C LYS A 37 16.60 -12.15 -6.53
N THR A 38 15.67 -11.32 -6.98
CA THR A 38 15.81 -9.85 -7.06
C THR A 38 14.50 -9.13 -6.67
N PRO A 39 14.55 -7.83 -6.32
CA PRO A 39 13.32 -7.04 -6.18
C PRO A 39 12.46 -7.07 -7.44
N ALA A 40 13.09 -7.04 -8.62
CA ALA A 40 12.39 -7.15 -9.91
C ALA A 40 11.60 -8.47 -10.05
N SER A 41 12.15 -9.60 -9.57
CA SER A 41 11.41 -10.88 -9.62
C SER A 41 10.15 -10.91 -8.74
N ILE A 42 10.06 -10.04 -7.71
CA ILE A 42 8.82 -9.87 -6.94
C ILE A 42 7.80 -9.09 -7.78
N VAL A 43 8.22 -8.04 -8.49
CA VAL A 43 7.36 -7.24 -9.38
C VAL A 43 6.82 -8.11 -10.51
N GLU A 44 7.70 -8.85 -11.19
CA GLU A 44 7.36 -9.79 -12.27
C GLU A 44 6.32 -10.83 -11.80
N HIS A 45 6.49 -11.38 -10.60
CA HIS A 45 5.51 -12.31 -10.01
C HIS A 45 4.11 -11.68 -9.91
N TYR A 46 4.00 -10.44 -9.43
CA TYR A 46 2.71 -9.76 -9.33
C TYR A 46 2.13 -9.37 -10.69
N GLN A 47 2.98 -9.00 -11.65
CA GLN A 47 2.55 -8.74 -13.02
C GLN A 47 1.96 -10.00 -13.67
N ASN A 48 2.63 -11.14 -13.50
CA ASN A 48 2.17 -12.43 -14.03
C ASN A 48 0.81 -12.82 -13.43
N ILE A 49 0.65 -12.75 -12.11
CA ILE A 49 -0.62 -13.09 -11.44
C ILE A 49 -1.75 -12.16 -11.88
N MET A 50 -1.52 -10.85 -11.92
CA MET A 50 -2.54 -9.90 -12.36
C MET A 50 -2.99 -10.16 -13.79
N THR A 51 -2.05 -10.54 -14.65
CA THR A 51 -2.31 -10.89 -16.06
C THR A 51 -3.06 -12.21 -16.17
N GLU A 52 -2.61 -13.25 -15.48
CA GLU A 52 -3.20 -14.59 -15.48
C GLU A 52 -4.65 -14.57 -14.99
N PHE A 53 -4.92 -13.86 -13.90
CA PHE A 53 -6.25 -13.80 -13.29
C PHE A 53 -7.09 -12.60 -13.73
N GLY A 54 -6.57 -11.73 -14.60
CA GLY A 54 -7.31 -10.61 -15.19
C GLY A 54 -7.76 -9.55 -14.18
N PHE A 55 -6.95 -9.22 -13.18
CA PHE A 55 -7.27 -8.17 -12.20
C PHE A 55 -6.13 -7.17 -12.02
N SER A 56 -6.47 -5.97 -11.53
CA SER A 56 -5.51 -4.93 -11.17
C SER A 56 -5.74 -4.53 -9.72
N GLN A 57 -4.79 -4.86 -8.84
CA GLN A 57 -4.84 -4.57 -7.41
C GLN A 57 -3.48 -4.06 -6.94
N PRO A 58 -3.41 -3.22 -5.89
CA PRO A 58 -2.14 -2.84 -5.30
C PRO A 58 -1.39 -4.06 -4.78
N MET A 59 -0.08 -4.13 -5.00
CA MET A 59 0.77 -5.15 -4.38
C MET A 59 0.58 -5.17 -2.85
N PRO A 60 0.60 -6.35 -2.21
CA PRO A 60 0.57 -6.47 -0.76
C PRO A 60 1.68 -5.66 -0.09
N SER A 61 1.38 -5.01 1.04
CA SER A 61 2.30 -4.08 1.70
C SER A 61 3.62 -4.73 2.14
N ALA A 62 3.60 -6.02 2.51
CA ALA A 62 4.80 -6.76 2.85
C ALA A 62 5.75 -6.89 1.64
N SER A 63 5.19 -7.21 0.47
CA SER A 63 5.92 -7.31 -0.79
C SER A 63 6.50 -5.96 -1.20
N VAL A 64 5.69 -4.90 -1.13
CA VAL A 64 6.16 -3.52 -1.35
C VAL A 64 7.30 -3.22 -0.39
N GLN A 65 7.14 -3.45 0.92
CA GLN A 65 8.17 -3.19 1.92
C GLN A 65 9.48 -3.93 1.64
N GLU A 66 9.43 -5.17 1.16
CA GLU A 66 10.62 -5.94 0.83
C GLU A 66 11.40 -5.33 -0.35
N LEU A 67 10.73 -4.76 -1.35
CA LEU A 67 11.40 -4.03 -2.43
C LEU A 67 12.32 -2.95 -1.86
N PHE A 68 11.82 -2.15 -0.92
CA PHE A 68 12.60 -1.10 -0.26
C PHE A 68 13.69 -1.69 0.64
N ARG A 69 13.36 -2.66 1.51
CA ARG A 69 14.34 -3.28 2.42
C ARG A 69 15.57 -3.77 1.67
N ARG A 70 15.38 -4.44 0.52
CA ARG A 70 16.48 -4.98 -0.27
C ARG A 70 17.36 -3.90 -0.90
N HIS A 71 16.77 -2.82 -1.42
CA HIS A 71 17.56 -1.70 -1.96
C HIS A 71 18.41 -1.03 -0.87
N TYR A 72 17.85 -0.84 0.34
CA TYR A 72 18.60 -0.29 1.46
C TYR A 72 19.68 -1.25 1.98
N ARG A 73 19.36 -2.53 2.19
CA ARG A 73 20.33 -3.55 2.66
C ARG A 73 21.49 -3.74 1.69
N ASN A 74 21.22 -3.72 0.39
CA ASN A 74 22.23 -3.91 -0.65
C ASN A 74 22.98 -2.61 -1.01
N LYS A 75 22.76 -1.52 -0.25
CA LYS A 75 23.36 -0.19 -0.50
C LYS A 75 23.07 0.34 -1.92
N ASN A 76 21.95 -0.06 -2.52
CA ASN A 76 21.52 0.35 -3.85
C ASN A 76 20.37 1.36 -3.79
N VAL A 77 20.40 2.27 -2.82
CA VAL A 77 19.33 3.27 -2.61
C VAL A 77 19.27 4.27 -3.77
N ALA A 78 20.40 4.55 -4.43
CA ALA A 78 20.47 5.47 -5.56
C ALA A 78 19.63 5.01 -6.77
N SER A 79 19.48 3.70 -7.00
CA SER A 79 18.67 3.18 -8.10
C SER A 79 17.18 3.06 -7.76
N LEU A 80 16.81 3.18 -6.48
CA LEU A 80 15.47 2.94 -5.99
C LEU A 80 14.41 3.87 -6.65
N PRO A 81 14.63 5.19 -6.82
CA PRO A 81 13.65 6.05 -7.47
C PRO A 81 13.30 5.59 -8.90
N ASN A 82 14.31 5.22 -9.70
CA ASN A 82 14.10 4.72 -11.06
C ASN A 82 13.38 3.37 -11.04
N PHE A 83 13.78 2.45 -10.15
CA PHE A 83 13.11 1.16 -9.98
C PHE A 83 11.61 1.33 -9.64
N ILE A 84 11.28 2.26 -8.74
CA ILE A 84 9.89 2.56 -8.38
C ILE A 84 9.12 3.18 -9.55
N ALA A 85 9.75 4.09 -10.31
CA ALA A 85 9.12 4.69 -11.48
C ALA A 85 8.75 3.65 -12.55
N GLU A 86 9.64 2.70 -12.84
CA GLU A 86 9.35 1.59 -13.76
C GLU A 86 8.28 0.64 -13.19
N THR A 87 8.38 0.29 -11.90
CA THR A 87 7.37 -0.55 -11.24
C THR A 87 5.97 0.07 -11.31
N ILE A 88 5.85 1.40 -11.21
CA ILE A 88 4.56 2.10 -11.34
C ILE A 88 4.00 2.01 -12.76
N LYS A 89 4.84 1.99 -13.80
CA LYS A 89 4.38 1.81 -15.18
C LYS A 89 3.84 0.39 -15.39
N GLU A 90 4.52 -0.60 -14.83
CA GLU A 90 4.13 -2.01 -14.92
C GLU A 90 2.89 -2.33 -14.07
N LEU A 91 2.83 -1.76 -12.86
CA LEU A 91 1.80 -2.03 -11.85
C LEU A 91 1.18 -0.73 -11.31
N PRO A 92 0.39 0.00 -12.13
CA PRO A 92 -0.12 1.33 -11.77
C PRO A 92 -1.02 1.33 -10.52
N ALA A 93 -1.76 0.25 -10.26
CA ALA A 93 -2.56 0.10 -9.05
C ALA A 93 -1.72 0.15 -7.76
N SER A 94 -0.42 -0.16 -7.84
CA SER A 94 0.49 -0.13 -6.70
C SER A 94 1.08 1.26 -6.42
N LYS A 95 0.82 2.26 -7.27
CA LYS A 95 1.44 3.60 -7.18
C LYS A 95 1.34 4.22 -5.79
N GLN A 96 0.15 4.24 -5.20
CA GLN A 96 -0.04 4.81 -3.86
C GLN A 96 0.82 4.10 -2.80
N ALA A 97 0.84 2.76 -2.83
CA ALA A 97 1.59 1.97 -1.87
C ALA A 97 3.11 2.16 -2.03
N LEU A 98 3.60 2.20 -3.27
CA LEU A 98 5.01 2.42 -3.59
C LEU A 98 5.48 3.81 -3.15
N ILE A 99 4.75 4.87 -3.51
CA ILE A 99 5.11 6.25 -3.11
C ILE A 99 5.03 6.44 -1.61
N THR A 100 3.99 5.93 -0.95
CA THR A 100 3.85 6.03 0.51
C THR A 100 4.97 5.28 1.23
N MET A 101 5.38 4.11 0.73
CA MET A 101 6.52 3.37 1.27
C MET A 101 7.84 4.11 1.02
N GLN A 102 8.03 4.69 -0.17
CA GLN A 102 9.21 5.50 -0.47
C GLN A 102 9.32 6.69 0.48
N ALA A 103 8.24 7.43 0.68
CA ALA A 103 8.18 8.53 1.62
C ALA A 103 8.51 8.06 3.06
N LYS A 104 7.98 6.91 3.50
CA LYS A 104 8.29 6.33 4.82
C LYS A 104 9.79 6.03 4.98
N TYR A 105 10.43 5.45 3.97
CA TYR A 105 11.86 5.14 4.01
C TYR A 105 12.72 6.40 3.97
N VAL A 106 12.41 7.34 3.07
CA VAL A 106 13.09 8.65 3.02
C VAL A 106 12.94 9.40 4.35
N ALA A 107 11.75 9.38 4.96
CA ALA A 107 11.56 9.99 6.28
C ALA A 107 12.41 9.37 7.39
N HIS A 108 12.68 8.06 7.30
CA HIS A 108 13.45 7.33 8.30
C HIS A 108 14.97 7.47 8.12
N PHE A 109 15.45 7.46 6.87
CA PHE A 109 16.89 7.45 6.57
C PHE A 109 17.47 8.83 6.22
N ASP A 110 16.62 9.78 5.82
CA ASP A 110 16.99 11.19 5.56
C ASP A 110 16.26 12.08 6.56
N SER A 111 15.01 12.45 6.27
CA SER A 111 14.25 13.35 7.12
C SER A 111 12.76 13.39 6.74
N PRO A 112 11.84 13.68 7.68
CA PRO A 112 10.44 13.96 7.36
C PRO A 112 10.29 15.04 6.28
N LYS A 113 11.18 16.03 6.26
CA LYS A 113 11.19 17.13 5.28
C LYS A 113 11.46 16.64 3.87
N ALA A 114 12.43 15.73 3.69
CA ALA A 114 12.72 15.12 2.39
C ALA A 114 11.58 14.22 1.88
N SER A 115 10.77 13.66 2.77
CA SER A 115 9.65 12.80 2.37
C SER A 115 8.42 13.56 1.87
N LEU A 116 8.22 14.80 2.32
CA LEU A 116 7.02 15.58 2.03
C LEU A 116 6.81 15.82 0.52
N PRO A 117 7.82 16.22 -0.28
CA PRO A 117 7.67 16.40 -1.72
C PRO A 117 7.15 15.17 -2.46
N LEU A 118 7.57 13.96 -2.04
CA LEU A 118 7.14 12.70 -2.65
C LEU A 118 5.65 12.47 -2.49
N LEU A 119 5.11 12.80 -1.32
CA LEU A 119 3.67 12.75 -1.07
C LEU A 119 3.00 13.91 -1.83
N THR A 120 3.33 15.17 -1.57
CA THR A 120 2.60 16.31 -2.15
C THR A 120 2.52 16.30 -3.68
N ALA A 121 3.51 15.74 -4.38
CA ALA A 121 3.51 15.59 -5.84
C ALA A 121 2.33 14.77 -6.38
N VAL A 122 1.80 13.82 -5.62
CA VAL A 122 0.70 12.93 -6.02
C VAL A 122 -0.58 13.15 -5.21
N GLU A 123 -0.66 14.24 -4.43
CA GLU A 123 -1.82 14.50 -3.56
C GLU A 123 -3.15 14.52 -4.32
N LYS A 124 -3.19 15.16 -5.49
CA LYS A 124 -4.43 15.25 -6.29
C LYS A 124 -4.96 13.87 -6.66
N GLU A 125 -4.07 12.97 -7.04
CA GLU A 125 -4.41 11.59 -7.46
C GLU A 125 -4.99 10.77 -6.31
N PHE A 126 -4.47 10.94 -5.09
CA PHE A 126 -4.85 10.14 -3.92
C PHE A 126 -5.65 10.92 -2.87
N SER A 127 -6.26 12.03 -3.26
CA SER A 127 -7.03 12.91 -2.37
C SER A 127 -8.27 12.25 -1.75
N GLN A 128 -8.73 11.13 -2.30
CA GLN A 128 -9.84 10.33 -1.77
C GLN A 128 -9.36 9.10 -0.98
N SER A 129 -8.06 8.98 -0.68
CA SER A 129 -7.53 7.85 0.07
C SER A 129 -7.29 8.24 1.53
N ILE A 130 -8.01 7.59 2.44
CA ILE A 130 -7.92 7.85 3.89
C ILE A 130 -6.49 7.60 4.38
N ASP A 131 -5.89 6.48 4.00
CA ASP A 131 -4.53 6.12 4.42
C ASP A 131 -3.46 7.05 3.86
N TYR A 132 -3.64 7.50 2.62
CA TYR A 132 -2.74 8.47 2.00
C TYR A 132 -2.80 9.84 2.70
N LEU A 133 -4.01 10.34 2.98
CA LEU A 133 -4.18 11.60 3.73
C LEU A 133 -3.61 11.50 5.15
N LYS A 134 -3.75 10.34 5.81
CA LYS A 134 -3.10 10.07 7.11
C LYS A 134 -1.57 10.07 7.00
N ALA A 135 -1.00 9.58 5.90
CA ALA A 135 0.44 9.61 5.69
C ALA A 135 0.97 11.05 5.53
N LEU A 136 0.25 11.90 4.78
CA LEU A 136 0.54 13.34 4.70
C LEU A 136 0.45 14.00 6.08
N ALA A 137 -0.66 13.79 6.80
CA ALA A 137 -0.87 14.35 8.14
C ALA A 137 0.24 13.95 9.12
N SER A 138 0.60 12.67 9.15
CA SER A 138 1.69 12.16 10.00
C SER A 138 3.05 12.74 9.62
N THR A 139 3.27 13.06 8.34
CA THR A 139 4.50 13.71 7.88
C THR A 139 4.57 15.15 8.39
N TYR A 140 3.47 15.91 8.32
CA TYR A 140 3.40 17.26 8.91
C TYR A 140 3.53 17.23 10.44
N GLU A 141 2.95 16.24 11.11
CA GLU A 141 3.10 16.06 12.57
C GLU A 141 4.58 15.87 12.96
N LYS A 142 5.32 15.06 12.20
CA LYS A 142 6.78 14.88 12.38
C LYS A 142 7.61 16.12 12.03
N LEU A 143 7.05 17.05 11.27
CA LEU A 143 7.62 18.35 10.97
C LEU A 143 7.21 19.42 11.98
N GLU A 144 6.48 19.04 13.03
CA GLU A 144 5.92 19.93 14.05
C GLU A 144 4.92 20.96 13.51
N ASP A 145 4.49 20.83 12.24
CA ASP A 145 3.44 21.63 11.64
C ASP A 145 2.07 21.04 12.00
N LYS A 146 1.68 21.29 13.25
CA LYS A 146 0.40 20.82 13.79
C LYS A 146 -0.80 21.35 13.01
N ALA A 147 -0.74 22.58 12.51
CA ALA A 147 -1.82 23.19 11.75
C ALA A 147 -2.09 22.41 10.45
N MET A 148 -1.03 22.10 9.68
CA MET A 148 -1.18 21.29 8.47
C MET A 148 -1.51 19.84 8.80
N ALA A 149 -0.92 19.25 9.84
CA ALA A 149 -1.27 17.91 10.29
C ALA A 149 -2.77 17.80 10.61
N HIS A 150 -3.30 18.74 11.40
CA HIS A 150 -4.72 18.82 11.74
C HIS A 150 -5.59 18.93 10.48
N LYS A 151 -5.24 19.83 9.56
CA LYS A 151 -5.95 20.02 8.29
C LYS A 151 -6.02 18.72 7.47
N TYR A 152 -4.94 17.97 7.37
CA TYR A 152 -4.96 16.70 6.64
C TYR A 152 -5.70 15.58 7.39
N TYR A 153 -5.64 15.54 8.72
CA TYR A 153 -6.50 14.64 9.50
C TYR A 153 -7.99 14.98 9.34
N GLN A 154 -8.36 16.25 9.23
CA GLN A 154 -9.74 16.67 8.93
C GLN A 154 -10.15 16.21 7.53
N LYS A 155 -9.29 16.39 6.51
CA LYS A 155 -9.55 15.84 5.17
C LYS A 155 -9.77 14.32 5.22
N ALA A 156 -8.92 13.60 5.95
CA ALA A 156 -9.04 12.15 6.11
C ALA A 156 -10.36 11.75 6.79
N PHE A 157 -10.80 12.52 7.78
CA PHE A 157 -12.08 12.32 8.46
C PHE A 157 -13.27 12.46 7.50
N VAL A 158 -13.31 13.55 6.72
CA VAL A 158 -14.39 13.79 5.73
C VAL A 158 -14.45 12.68 4.68
N VAL A 159 -13.28 12.21 4.21
CA VAL A 159 -13.22 11.08 3.28
C VAL A 159 -13.72 9.79 3.95
N ALA A 160 -13.36 9.56 5.21
CA ALA A 160 -13.82 8.40 5.98
C ALA A 160 -15.35 8.40 6.18
N GLU A 161 -15.96 9.55 6.45
CA GLU A 161 -17.42 9.72 6.51
C GLU A 161 -18.08 9.35 5.17
N LYS A 162 -17.58 9.92 4.08
CA LYS A 162 -18.10 9.66 2.73
C LYS A 162 -18.01 8.18 2.34
N GLN A 163 -16.94 7.50 2.75
CA GLN A 163 -16.71 6.09 2.46
C GLN A 163 -17.40 5.14 3.45
N LYS A 164 -18.08 5.66 4.48
CA LYS A 164 -18.66 4.87 5.57
C LYS A 164 -17.62 3.92 6.17
N ALA A 165 -16.45 4.47 6.47
CA ALA A 165 -15.32 3.75 7.03
C ALA A 165 -15.70 3.01 8.32
N ASN A 166 -14.90 1.98 8.66
CA ASN A 166 -15.10 1.24 9.90
C ASN A 166 -14.77 2.11 11.12
N GLN A 167 -15.46 1.87 12.25
CA GLN A 167 -15.30 2.66 13.49
C GLN A 167 -13.84 2.80 13.96
N TRP A 168 -13.03 1.74 13.80
CA TRP A 168 -11.62 1.78 14.20
C TRP A 168 -10.81 2.84 13.42
N GLN A 169 -11.17 3.12 12.15
CA GLN A 169 -10.51 4.18 11.37
C GLN A 169 -10.87 5.55 11.92
N PHE A 170 -12.15 5.79 12.24
CA PHE A 170 -12.59 7.02 12.89
C PHE A 170 -11.89 7.23 14.23
N ASN A 171 -11.75 6.18 15.05
CA ASN A 171 -11.07 6.28 16.34
C ASN A 171 -9.62 6.76 16.19
N ILE A 172 -8.88 6.22 15.21
CA ILE A 172 -7.50 6.63 14.92
C ILE A 172 -7.46 8.11 14.48
N ILE A 173 -8.34 8.50 13.56
CA ILE A 173 -8.36 9.88 13.03
C ILE A 173 -8.77 10.87 14.13
N ASN A 174 -9.77 10.55 14.94
CA ASN A 174 -10.23 11.40 16.04
C ASN A 174 -9.15 11.60 17.11
N ALA A 175 -8.45 10.54 17.51
CA ALA A 175 -7.33 10.65 18.44
C ALA A 175 -6.26 11.61 17.90
N LYS A 176 -5.96 11.54 16.60
CA LYS A 176 -5.01 12.43 15.94
C LYS A 176 -5.52 13.87 15.79
N LEU A 177 -6.81 14.07 15.52
CA LEU A 177 -7.43 15.40 15.48
C LEU A 177 -7.34 16.09 16.84
N VAL A 178 -7.56 15.37 17.95
CA VAL A 178 -7.42 15.92 19.30
C VAL A 178 -5.97 16.29 19.60
N ALA A 179 -5.01 15.44 19.22
CA ALA A 179 -3.58 15.67 19.50
C ALA A 179 -2.95 16.81 18.67
N THR A 180 -3.58 17.20 17.57
CA THR A 180 -3.09 18.24 16.64
C THR A 180 -3.85 19.56 16.73
N LYS A 181 -4.74 19.69 17.73
CA LYS A 181 -5.36 20.98 18.06
C LYS A 181 -4.33 21.99 18.59
#